data_AF-A0A2V8N457-F1
#
_entry.id   AF-A0A2V8N457-F1
#
_cell.length_a   1.000
_cell.length_b   1.000
_cell.length_c   1.000
_cell.angle_alpha   90.00
_cell.angle_beta   90.00
_cell.angle_gamma   90.00
#
_symmetry.space_group_name_H-M   'P 1'
#
loop_
_entity.id
_entity.type
_entity.pdbx_description
1 polymer ?
#
loop_
_entity_poly.entity_id
_entity_poly.type
_entity_poly.pdbx_seq_one_letter_code
_entity_poly.pdbx_strand_id
1 'polypeptide(L)'
;PNAVTLPSDGKHPDTYVQDWNLQVSRQFGKNDVVEVGYVGSKGTHVDTSFRYNWNQPDPGPGDIQSRRPYPTLSRIRMQSYGSNTIYHSLQARFEHRLSKQLNLTTAYTYSHLIDDSANTTNDGGCQCQNPRNIKAERASSLFDQRHLLVVGYVWDIPFAKSWKGPAGALASGWSFQGIVTLASGNPFDIQESSDTQNNDGIYERPSLTGQKISVANRSPSQWFNTDAFRPSILVYGDSPRNPVVGPGRHEFELSLGKRFKMPYNENHSLQFRAEFFNAFNTPQFANPDRFLGDGDFGKITSTSFPNRELQFGLKYRF
;
A
#
# COMPACT_ATOMS: atom_id res chain seq x y z
N PRO A 1 -35.97 3.84 7.88
CA PRO A 1 -34.88 3.24 7.10
C PRO A 1 -35.43 2.53 5.84
N ASN A 2 -35.75 3.31 4.81
CA ASN A 2 -36.15 2.80 3.50
C ASN A 2 -35.00 3.10 2.55
N ALA A 3 -33.96 2.27 2.58
CA ALA A 3 -32.91 2.31 1.57
C ALA A 3 -33.47 1.64 0.31
N VAL A 4 -33.55 2.39 -0.78
CA VAL A 4 -33.94 1.84 -2.09
C VAL A 4 -32.65 1.52 -2.83
N THR A 5 -32.53 0.26 -3.26
CA THR A 5 -31.50 -0.17 -4.21
C THR A 5 -32.12 -0.10 -5.59
N LEU A 6 -31.62 0.79 -6.43
CA LEU A 6 -32.03 0.83 -7.83
C LEU A 6 -31.06 -0.04 -8.63
N PRO A 7 -31.54 -1.06 -9.38
CA PRO A 7 -30.72 -1.63 -10.44
C PRO A 7 -30.45 -0.50 -11.43
N SER A 8 -29.24 -0.44 -11.96
CA SER A 8 -28.97 0.51 -13.02
C SER A 8 -29.85 0.15 -14.25
N ASP A 9 -30.18 1.14 -15.06
CA ASP A 9 -31.18 1.15 -16.17
C ASP A 9 -31.07 0.08 -17.28
N GLY A 10 -30.34 -1.00 -17.08
CA GLY A 10 -30.10 -2.08 -18.04
C GLY A 10 -29.16 -1.69 -19.19
N LYS A 11 -28.69 -0.44 -19.24
CA LYS A 11 -27.72 0.07 -20.22
C LYS A 11 -26.40 0.33 -19.54
N HIS A 12 -25.74 -0.72 -19.09
CA HIS A 12 -24.40 -0.58 -18.48
C HIS A 12 -23.37 -0.92 -19.52
N PRO A 13 -22.40 -0.03 -19.75
CA PRO A 13 -21.27 -0.41 -20.56
C PRO A 13 -20.50 -1.50 -19.83
N ASP A 14 -20.05 -2.50 -20.58
CA ASP A 14 -19.22 -3.56 -20.02
C ASP A 14 -17.91 -2.98 -19.48
N THR A 15 -17.52 -3.43 -18.28
CA THR A 15 -16.18 -3.18 -17.76
C THR A 15 -15.17 -3.83 -18.69
N TYR A 16 -14.14 -3.08 -19.07
CA TYR A 16 -13.02 -3.65 -19.82
C TYR A 16 -11.68 -3.10 -19.34
N VAL A 17 -10.64 -3.91 -19.53
CA VAL A 17 -9.26 -3.59 -19.16
C VAL A 17 -8.41 -3.64 -20.42
N GLN A 18 -7.54 -2.65 -20.58
CA GLN A 18 -6.52 -2.60 -21.61
C GLN A 18 -5.17 -2.71 -20.93
N ASP A 19 -4.40 -3.74 -21.27
CA ASP A 19 -3.06 -3.94 -20.75
C ASP A 19 -2.03 -3.83 -21.87
N TRP A 20 -0.89 -3.21 -21.56
CA TRP A 20 0.25 -3.17 -22.46
C TRP A 20 1.54 -3.27 -21.66
N ASN A 21 2.51 -3.99 -22.20
CA ASN A 21 3.82 -4.11 -21.58
C ASN A 21 4.92 -4.17 -22.64
N LEU A 22 6.10 -3.72 -22.23
CA LEU A 22 7.33 -3.85 -23.00
C LEU A 22 8.43 -4.27 -22.03
N GLN A 23 9.18 -5.31 -22.36
CA GLN A 23 10.23 -5.82 -21.51
C GLN A 23 11.50 -6.12 -22.31
N VAL A 24 12.64 -5.76 -21.73
CA VAL A 24 13.96 -6.05 -22.28
C VAL A 24 14.76 -6.74 -21.20
N SER A 25 15.31 -7.91 -21.53
CA SER A 25 16.17 -8.68 -20.65
C SER A 25 17.54 -8.86 -21.30
N ARG A 26 18.60 -8.71 -20.49
CA ARG A 26 19.98 -8.89 -20.95
C ARG A 26 20.80 -9.61 -19.88
N GLN A 27 21.47 -10.66 -20.32
CA GLN A 27 22.51 -11.31 -19.53
C GLN A 27 23.82 -10.53 -19.63
N PHE A 28 24.45 -10.27 -18.49
CA PHE A 28 25.79 -9.69 -18.36
C PHE A 28 26.73 -10.75 -17.78
N GLY A 29 27.81 -11.05 -18.50
CA GLY A 29 28.71 -12.13 -18.12
C GLY A 29 28.01 -13.50 -18.06
N LYS A 30 28.42 -14.35 -17.11
CA LYS A 30 27.91 -15.73 -17.01
C LYS A 30 26.73 -15.89 -16.04
N ASN A 31 26.60 -14.99 -15.06
CA ASN A 31 25.75 -15.21 -13.89
C ASN A 31 24.74 -14.09 -13.65
N ASP A 32 24.89 -12.92 -14.28
CA ASP A 32 24.05 -11.76 -13.99
C ASP A 32 23.03 -11.53 -15.10
N VAL A 33 21.79 -11.26 -14.74
CA VAL A 33 20.71 -10.91 -15.67
C VAL A 33 20.03 -9.64 -15.16
N VAL A 34 19.85 -8.66 -16.04
CA VAL A 34 19.05 -7.48 -15.77
C VAL A 34 17.87 -7.49 -16.71
N GLU A 35 16.70 -7.18 -16.16
CA GLU A 35 15.46 -7.03 -16.88
C GLU A 35 14.85 -5.68 -16.53
N VAL A 36 14.40 -4.96 -17.55
CA VAL A 36 13.67 -3.71 -17.40
C VAL A 36 12.37 -3.82 -18.19
N GLY A 37 11.26 -3.60 -17.52
CA GLY A 37 9.93 -3.64 -18.08
C GLY A 37 9.15 -2.37 -17.82
N TYR A 38 8.28 -2.02 -18.75
CA TYR A 38 7.21 -1.07 -18.53
C TYR A 38 5.89 -1.81 -18.64
N VAL A 39 5.01 -1.61 -17.66
CA VAL A 39 3.66 -2.21 -17.62
C VAL A 39 2.65 -1.10 -17.44
N GLY A 40 1.65 -1.04 -18.31
CA GLY A 40 0.49 -0.17 -18.16
C GLY A 40 -0.80 -0.96 -18.20
N SER A 41 -1.78 -0.49 -17.43
CA SER A 41 -3.12 -1.06 -17.38
C SER A 41 -4.13 0.07 -17.26
N LYS A 42 -5.24 -0.01 -18.00
CA LYS A 42 -6.34 0.94 -17.92
C LYS A 42 -7.65 0.20 -17.79
N GLY A 43 -8.34 0.38 -16.66
CA GLY A 43 -9.72 -0.03 -16.47
C GLY A 43 -10.67 1.06 -16.94
N THR A 44 -11.65 0.71 -17.75
CA THR A 44 -12.74 1.60 -18.18
C THR A 44 -14.08 0.97 -17.82
N HIS A 45 -15.02 1.80 -17.38
CA HIS A 45 -16.32 1.39 -16.87
C HIS A 45 -16.24 0.42 -15.69
N VAL A 46 -15.23 0.59 -14.83
CA VAL A 46 -15.07 -0.22 -13.62
C VAL A 46 -16.29 -0.03 -12.74
N ASP A 47 -16.78 -1.13 -12.18
CA ASP A 47 -17.92 -1.09 -11.29
C ASP A 47 -17.53 -0.36 -9.98
N THR A 48 -18.45 0.46 -9.52
CA THR A 48 -18.42 1.03 -8.18
C THR A 48 -19.85 1.14 -7.68
N SER A 49 -20.03 1.53 -6.43
CA SER A 49 -21.35 1.87 -5.91
C SER A 49 -21.33 3.15 -5.11
N PHE A 50 -22.38 3.94 -5.25
CA PHE A 50 -22.70 4.98 -4.28
C PHE A 50 -23.40 4.32 -3.10
N ARG A 51 -22.62 3.49 -2.39
CA ARG A 51 -23.11 2.63 -1.30
C ARG A 51 -23.81 3.43 -0.20
N TYR A 52 -23.37 4.66 0.02
CA TYR A 52 -23.90 5.46 1.10
C TYR A 52 -25.18 6.19 0.73
N ASN A 53 -25.09 7.15 -0.19
CA ASN A 53 -26.22 8.01 -0.49
C ASN A 53 -26.06 8.72 -1.84
N TRP A 54 -26.64 8.17 -2.92
CA TRP A 54 -26.76 8.90 -4.18
C TRP A 54 -27.77 10.05 -4.10
N ASN A 55 -28.77 9.95 -3.21
CA ASN A 55 -29.80 10.96 -2.95
C ASN A 55 -29.35 12.06 -1.96
N GLN A 56 -28.03 12.33 -1.93
CA GLN A 56 -27.39 13.37 -1.11
C GLN A 56 -27.78 14.76 -1.65
N PRO A 57 -28.40 15.66 -0.87
CA PRO A 57 -28.55 17.05 -1.30
C PRO A 57 -27.19 17.72 -1.53
N ASP A 58 -27.17 18.82 -2.26
CA ASP A 58 -25.98 19.69 -2.24
C ASP A 58 -25.81 20.30 -0.84
N PRO A 59 -24.58 20.59 -0.37
CA PRO A 59 -24.33 21.26 0.90
C PRO A 59 -25.15 22.53 1.06
N GLY A 60 -25.67 22.76 2.27
CA GLY A 60 -26.54 23.91 2.50
C GLY A 60 -27.32 23.86 3.82
N PRO A 61 -27.88 24.99 4.26
CA PRO A 61 -28.60 25.07 5.53
C PRO A 61 -29.97 24.40 5.46
N GLY A 62 -30.55 24.16 6.64
CA GLY A 62 -31.92 23.68 6.79
C GLY A 62 -32.07 22.17 6.70
N ASP A 63 -33.33 21.71 6.67
CA ASP A 63 -33.69 20.29 6.70
C ASP A 63 -33.11 19.53 5.49
N ILE A 64 -32.37 18.47 5.78
CA ILE A 64 -31.71 17.61 4.78
C ILE A 64 -32.75 16.97 3.85
N GLN A 65 -33.86 16.48 4.40
CA GLN A 65 -34.84 15.70 3.64
C GLN A 65 -35.51 16.52 2.54
N SER A 66 -35.86 17.77 2.84
CA SER A 66 -36.47 18.71 1.89
C SER A 66 -35.58 19.09 0.70
N ARG A 67 -34.24 19.02 0.86
CA ARG A 67 -33.27 19.38 -0.18
C ARG A 67 -32.81 18.21 -1.04
N ARG A 68 -33.18 16.97 -0.68
CA ARG A 68 -32.82 15.79 -1.49
C ARG A 68 -33.41 15.92 -2.90
N PRO A 69 -32.71 15.44 -3.94
CA PRO A 69 -33.30 15.37 -5.29
C PRO A 69 -34.61 14.58 -5.34
N TYR A 70 -34.72 13.53 -4.53
CA TYR A 70 -35.96 12.79 -4.30
C TYR A 70 -36.40 12.93 -2.84
N PRO A 71 -37.16 14.00 -2.47
CA PRO A 71 -37.54 14.30 -1.08
C PRO A 71 -38.46 13.28 -0.41
N THR A 72 -39.10 12.40 -1.18
CA THR A 72 -39.95 11.32 -0.64
C THR A 72 -39.15 10.07 -0.26
N LEU A 73 -37.88 10.00 -0.67
CA LEU A 73 -36.98 8.88 -0.42
C LEU A 73 -35.84 9.32 0.50
N SER A 74 -35.34 8.39 1.31
CA SER A 74 -34.14 8.62 2.14
C SER A 74 -32.88 8.37 1.29
N ARG A 75 -31.86 7.74 1.86
CA ARG A 75 -30.64 7.36 1.15
C ARG A 75 -30.95 6.36 0.04
N ILE A 76 -30.42 6.61 -1.16
CA ILE A 76 -30.48 5.70 -2.30
C ILE A 76 -29.11 5.07 -2.48
N ARG A 77 -29.08 3.74 -2.60
CA ARG A 77 -27.88 3.01 -2.98
C ARG A 77 -27.95 2.71 -4.46
N MET A 78 -26.88 3.04 -5.18
CA MET A 78 -26.86 2.89 -6.63
C MET A 78 -25.54 2.27 -7.07
N GLN A 79 -25.62 1.24 -7.90
CA GLN A 79 -24.46 0.71 -8.62
C GLN A 79 -24.15 1.62 -9.82
N SER A 80 -22.87 1.79 -10.10
CA SER A 80 -22.35 2.67 -11.14
C SER A 80 -21.22 1.95 -11.89
N TYR A 81 -21.12 2.22 -13.19
CA TYR A 81 -20.02 1.75 -14.05
C TYR A 81 -19.29 2.96 -14.65
N GLY A 82 -19.30 4.09 -13.93
CA GLY A 82 -18.70 5.34 -14.38
C GLY A 82 -17.21 5.47 -14.09
N SER A 83 -16.62 4.49 -13.39
CA SER A 83 -15.27 4.61 -12.83
C SER A 83 -14.17 4.15 -13.77
N ASN A 84 -13.00 4.74 -13.62
CA ASN A 84 -11.85 4.49 -14.48
C ASN A 84 -10.57 4.43 -13.66
N THR A 85 -9.67 3.54 -14.06
CA THR A 85 -8.35 3.40 -13.46
C THR A 85 -7.28 3.52 -14.54
N ILE A 86 -6.12 4.03 -14.18
CA ILE A 86 -4.93 3.96 -15.02
C ILE A 86 -3.70 3.72 -14.15
N TYR A 87 -2.96 2.69 -14.51
CA TYR A 87 -1.74 2.23 -13.86
C TYR A 87 -0.60 2.32 -14.85
N HIS A 88 0.53 2.83 -14.40
CA HIS A 88 1.80 2.73 -15.11
C HIS A 88 2.89 2.30 -14.14
N SER A 89 3.79 1.44 -14.59
CA SER A 89 4.95 1.06 -13.81
C SER A 89 6.19 0.85 -14.66
N LEU A 90 7.33 1.24 -14.09
CA LEU A 90 8.65 0.80 -14.47
C LEU A 90 9.09 -0.28 -13.49
N GLN A 91 9.41 -1.45 -14.00
CA GLN A 91 9.86 -2.61 -13.23
C GLN A 91 11.29 -2.93 -13.63
N ALA A 92 12.20 -2.96 -12.68
CA ALA A 92 13.59 -3.35 -12.88
C ALA A 92 13.89 -4.58 -12.01
N ARG A 93 14.45 -5.62 -12.61
CA ARG A 93 14.89 -6.82 -11.92
C ARG A 93 16.35 -7.09 -12.21
N PHE A 94 17.10 -7.41 -11.17
CA PHE A 94 18.46 -7.91 -11.24
C PHE A 94 18.51 -9.29 -10.59
N GLU A 95 19.11 -10.25 -11.29
CA GLU A 95 19.31 -11.61 -10.81
C GLU A 95 20.79 -11.98 -10.94
N HIS A 96 21.40 -12.34 -9.81
CA HIS A 96 22.68 -13.01 -9.75
C HIS A 96 22.45 -14.51 -9.52
N ARG A 97 22.62 -15.29 -10.57
CA ARG A 97 22.57 -16.75 -10.53
C ARG A 97 23.70 -17.30 -9.66
N LEU A 98 23.45 -18.48 -9.07
CA LEU A 98 24.34 -19.10 -8.09
C LEU A 98 25.81 -19.12 -8.55
N SER A 99 26.62 -18.25 -7.96
CA SER A 99 28.05 -18.19 -8.21
C SER A 99 28.77 -17.75 -6.94
N LYS A 100 29.96 -18.33 -6.67
CA LYS A 100 30.68 -18.11 -5.41
C LYS A 100 29.77 -18.26 -4.17
N GLN A 101 28.85 -19.23 -4.26
CA GLN A 101 27.87 -19.56 -3.22
C GLN A 101 26.83 -18.48 -2.89
N LEU A 102 26.69 -17.45 -3.72
CA LEU A 102 25.68 -16.41 -3.60
C LEU A 102 24.60 -16.60 -4.67
N ASN A 103 23.34 -16.52 -4.26
CA ASN A 103 22.20 -16.28 -5.12
C ASN A 103 21.50 -15.01 -4.61
N LEU A 104 21.18 -14.08 -5.51
CA LEU A 104 20.59 -12.79 -5.19
C LEU A 104 19.59 -12.40 -6.26
N THR A 105 18.41 -11.95 -5.84
CA THR A 105 17.40 -11.31 -6.70
C THR A 105 17.04 -9.97 -6.10
N THR A 106 17.01 -8.93 -6.94
CA THR A 106 16.55 -7.59 -6.58
C THR A 106 15.47 -7.19 -7.56
N ALA A 107 14.31 -6.75 -7.07
CA ALA A 107 13.21 -6.26 -7.87
C ALA A 107 12.81 -4.88 -7.37
N TYR A 108 12.71 -3.91 -8.27
CA TYR A 108 12.29 -2.56 -7.98
C TYR A 108 11.14 -2.18 -8.91
N THR A 109 10.05 -1.70 -8.33
CA THR A 109 8.90 -1.16 -9.04
C THR A 109 8.72 0.30 -8.68
N TYR A 110 8.74 1.15 -9.70
CA TYR A 110 8.23 2.51 -9.62
C TYR A 110 6.86 2.55 -10.31
N SER A 111 5.80 2.91 -9.60
CA SER A 111 4.45 2.86 -10.18
C SER A 111 3.59 4.06 -9.85
N HIS A 112 2.59 4.33 -10.68
CA HIS A 112 1.55 5.33 -10.40
C HIS A 112 0.19 4.76 -10.79
N LEU A 113 -0.69 4.63 -9.80
CA LEU A 113 -2.10 4.30 -9.97
C LEU A 113 -2.96 5.55 -9.74
N ILE A 114 -3.82 5.86 -10.71
CA ILE A 114 -4.82 6.92 -10.62
C ILE A 114 -6.19 6.29 -10.82
N ASP A 115 -7.16 6.65 -9.99
CA ASP A 115 -8.55 6.24 -10.11
C ASP A 115 -9.50 7.38 -9.73
N ASP A 116 -10.82 7.18 -9.92
CA ASP A 116 -11.87 8.13 -9.58
C ASP A 116 -12.93 7.58 -8.59
N SER A 117 -12.73 6.39 -8.00
CA SER A 117 -13.70 5.80 -7.06
C SER A 117 -13.13 5.19 -5.78
N ALA A 118 -11.80 5.06 -5.68
CA ALA A 118 -11.09 4.28 -4.67
C ALA A 118 -11.40 2.76 -4.74
N ASN A 119 -12.65 2.34 -4.53
CA ASN A 119 -13.04 0.95 -4.39
C ASN A 119 -14.15 0.52 -5.37
N THR A 120 -14.29 -0.80 -5.53
CA THR A 120 -15.37 -1.43 -6.30
C THR A 120 -16.65 -1.58 -5.48
N THR A 121 -17.74 -2.05 -6.10
CA THR A 121 -19.04 -2.24 -5.44
C THR A 121 -18.95 -3.09 -4.18
N ASN A 122 -18.17 -4.18 -4.24
CA ASN A 122 -18.05 -5.16 -3.16
C ASN A 122 -17.00 -4.77 -2.09
N ASP A 123 -16.17 -3.78 -2.37
CA ASP A 123 -15.07 -3.35 -1.49
C ASP A 123 -15.32 -1.99 -0.82
N GLY A 124 -16.59 -1.62 -0.64
CA GLY A 124 -16.98 -0.39 0.06
C GLY A 124 -17.62 0.68 -0.82
N GLY A 125 -17.47 0.58 -2.14
CA GLY A 125 -17.98 1.56 -3.09
C GLY A 125 -17.17 2.86 -3.10
N CYS A 126 -17.71 3.83 -3.83
CA CYS A 126 -17.10 5.13 -4.05
C CYS A 126 -16.92 5.90 -2.73
N GLN A 127 -15.67 6.23 -2.38
CA GLN A 127 -15.35 7.14 -1.27
C GLN A 127 -15.39 8.61 -1.73
N CYS A 128 -16.49 8.99 -2.37
CA CYS A 128 -16.64 10.28 -3.02
C CYS A 128 -17.45 11.27 -2.19
N GLN A 129 -17.04 12.53 -2.28
CA GLN A 129 -17.71 13.64 -1.61
C GLN A 129 -19.00 14.01 -2.35
N ASN A 130 -18.97 13.98 -3.69
CA ASN A 130 -20.12 14.27 -4.53
C ASN A 130 -20.44 13.08 -5.46
N PRO A 131 -21.51 12.31 -5.20
CA PRO A 131 -21.87 11.14 -6.01
C PRO A 131 -22.31 11.51 -7.44
N ARG A 132 -22.60 12.78 -7.73
CA ARG A 132 -22.97 13.25 -9.08
C ARG A 132 -21.76 13.76 -9.88
N ASN A 133 -20.58 13.86 -9.28
CA ASN A 133 -19.38 14.37 -9.92
C ASN A 133 -18.15 13.47 -9.66
N ILE A 134 -18.23 12.20 -10.09
CA ILE A 134 -17.11 11.24 -9.97
C ILE A 134 -15.83 11.76 -10.64
N LYS A 135 -15.93 12.53 -11.73
CA LYS A 135 -14.74 13.06 -12.42
C LYS A 135 -13.88 13.94 -11.52
N ALA A 136 -14.46 14.62 -10.53
CA ALA A 136 -13.74 15.42 -9.55
C ALA A 136 -13.00 14.58 -8.48
N GLU A 137 -13.23 13.27 -8.46
CA GLU A 137 -12.58 12.34 -7.54
C GLU A 137 -11.30 11.75 -8.15
N ARG A 138 -10.98 12.07 -9.41
CA ARG A 138 -9.78 11.55 -10.08
C ARG A 138 -8.51 12.00 -9.36
N ALA A 139 -7.83 11.06 -8.70
CA ALA A 139 -6.59 11.33 -7.98
C ALA A 139 -5.70 10.08 -7.91
N SER A 140 -4.53 10.20 -7.28
CA SER A 140 -3.75 9.01 -6.91
C SER A 140 -4.63 8.07 -6.09
N SER A 141 -4.53 6.78 -6.37
CA SER A 141 -5.33 5.75 -5.70
C SER A 141 -4.91 5.57 -4.25
N LEU A 142 -5.82 5.07 -3.42
CA LEU A 142 -5.48 4.55 -2.08
C LEU A 142 -4.51 3.35 -2.15
N PHE A 143 -4.43 2.69 -3.32
CA PHE A 143 -3.51 1.58 -3.58
C PHE A 143 -2.27 2.01 -4.37
N ASP A 144 -2.04 3.33 -4.53
CA ASP A 144 -0.88 3.85 -5.26
C ASP A 144 0.41 3.64 -4.43
N GLN A 145 1.13 2.56 -4.74
CA GLN A 145 2.41 2.23 -4.13
C GLN A 145 3.56 2.72 -5.02
N ARG A 146 3.99 3.98 -4.80
CA ARG A 146 4.91 4.68 -5.69
C ARG A 146 6.26 3.98 -5.89
N HIS A 147 6.82 3.46 -4.80
CA HIS A 147 8.10 2.77 -4.78
C HIS A 147 7.97 1.45 -4.02
N LEU A 148 8.51 0.39 -4.58
CA LEU A 148 8.67 -0.91 -3.94
C LEU A 148 10.00 -1.54 -4.36
N LEU A 149 10.87 -1.79 -3.40
CA LEU A 149 12.12 -2.53 -3.56
C LEU A 149 12.04 -3.81 -2.73
N VAL A 150 12.29 -4.94 -3.39
CA VAL A 150 12.42 -6.25 -2.74
C VAL A 150 13.78 -6.84 -3.10
N VAL A 151 14.58 -7.19 -2.08
CA VAL A 151 15.88 -7.83 -2.26
C VAL A 151 15.87 -9.15 -1.51
N GLY A 152 15.98 -10.27 -2.24
CA GLY A 152 16.11 -11.61 -1.68
C GLY A 152 17.49 -12.18 -1.95
N TYR A 153 18.15 -12.75 -0.94
CA TYR A 153 19.46 -13.38 -1.12
C TYR A 153 19.66 -14.62 -0.25
N VAL A 154 20.54 -15.50 -0.73
CA VAL A 154 21.07 -16.67 -0.02
C VAL A 154 22.57 -16.74 -0.29
N TRP A 155 23.38 -16.70 0.76
CA TRP A 155 24.82 -16.74 0.67
C TRP A 155 25.41 -17.79 1.61
N ASP A 156 25.94 -18.89 1.05
CA ASP A 156 26.72 -19.85 1.84
C ASP A 156 28.16 -19.36 1.95
N ILE A 157 28.60 -18.95 3.14
CA ILE A 157 29.87 -18.27 3.32
C ILE A 157 31.03 -19.26 3.16
N PRO A 158 31.95 -19.08 2.18
CA PRO A 158 32.96 -20.08 1.87
C PRO A 158 34.26 -19.97 2.69
N PHE A 159 34.38 -18.99 3.61
CA PHE A 159 35.66 -18.51 4.16
C PHE A 159 36.49 -19.54 4.94
N ALA A 160 35.87 -20.55 5.55
CA ALA A 160 36.56 -21.51 6.41
C ALA A 160 36.46 -22.97 5.93
N LYS A 161 36.17 -23.20 4.63
CA LYS A 161 36.09 -24.57 4.09
C LYS A 161 37.39 -25.36 4.21
N SER A 162 38.54 -24.68 4.22
CA SER A 162 39.87 -25.31 4.30
C SER A 162 40.41 -25.46 5.73
N TRP A 163 39.74 -24.89 6.73
CA TRP A 163 40.19 -24.94 8.12
C TRP A 163 39.95 -26.35 8.68
N LYS A 164 40.92 -26.88 9.43
CA LYS A 164 40.86 -28.23 10.02
C LYS A 164 40.52 -28.17 11.52
N GLY A 165 40.10 -29.32 12.05
CA GLY A 165 39.83 -29.48 13.48
C GLY A 165 38.59 -28.71 13.97
N PRO A 166 38.45 -28.50 15.29
CA PRO A 166 37.30 -27.83 15.90
C PRO A 166 37.06 -26.42 15.36
N ALA A 167 38.14 -25.68 15.07
CA ALA A 167 38.06 -24.34 14.48
C ALA A 167 37.39 -24.36 13.09
N GLY A 168 37.72 -25.35 12.25
CA GLY A 168 37.06 -25.53 10.95
C GLY A 168 35.59 -25.92 11.05
N ALA A 169 35.24 -26.79 12.01
CA ALA A 169 33.84 -27.17 12.25
C ALA A 169 32.99 -25.97 12.72
N LEU A 170 33.55 -25.10 13.57
CA LEU A 170 32.87 -23.90 14.07
C LEU A 170 32.82 -22.77 13.05
N ALA A 171 33.82 -22.64 12.18
CA ALA A 171 33.89 -21.55 11.20
C ALA A 171 33.21 -21.88 9.86
N SER A 172 33.01 -23.16 9.50
CA SER A 172 32.43 -23.56 8.19
C SER A 172 30.91 -23.80 8.21
N GLY A 173 30.23 -23.78 7.07
CA GLY A 173 28.81 -24.17 6.99
C GLY A 173 27.83 -23.10 7.49
N TRP A 174 28.25 -21.84 7.56
CA TRP A 174 27.37 -20.71 7.76
C TRP A 174 26.67 -20.33 6.45
N SER A 175 25.39 -20.00 6.54
CA SER A 175 24.58 -19.46 5.44
C SER A 175 23.86 -18.22 5.94
N PHE A 176 23.90 -17.14 5.17
CA PHE A 176 23.16 -15.92 5.45
C PHE A 176 22.08 -15.72 4.40
N GLN A 177 20.85 -15.48 4.83
CA GLN A 177 19.70 -15.37 3.96
C GLN A 177 18.86 -14.17 4.40
N GLY A 178 18.13 -13.57 3.48
CA GLY A 178 17.21 -12.52 3.87
C GLY A 178 16.32 -12.04 2.74
N ILE A 179 15.25 -11.38 3.15
CA ILE A 179 14.35 -10.61 2.31
C ILE A 179 14.28 -9.20 2.90
N VAL A 180 14.58 -8.21 2.07
CA VAL A 180 14.46 -6.79 2.41
C VAL A 180 13.34 -6.21 1.58
N THR A 181 12.33 -5.64 2.22
CA THR A 181 11.19 -4.99 1.57
C THR A 181 11.16 -3.53 1.99
N LEU A 182 11.43 -2.63 1.06
CA LEU A 182 11.30 -1.18 1.26
C LEU A 182 10.19 -0.66 0.34
N ALA A 183 9.17 -0.05 0.92
CA ALA A 183 8.03 0.47 0.18
C ALA A 183 7.71 1.90 0.63
N SER A 184 7.34 2.79 -0.30
CA SER A 184 6.76 4.09 0.06
C SER A 184 5.44 3.93 0.83
N GLY A 185 4.89 5.00 1.39
CA GLY A 185 3.50 4.95 1.87
C GLY A 185 2.52 5.03 0.72
N ASN A 186 1.25 4.73 1.01
CA ASN A 186 0.15 4.99 0.10
C ASN A 186 -0.47 6.38 0.36
N PRO A 187 -1.02 7.02 -0.68
CA PRO A 187 -1.90 8.17 -0.52
C PRO A 187 -3.14 7.83 0.32
N PHE A 188 -3.60 8.76 1.15
CA PHE A 188 -4.84 8.64 1.90
C PHE A 188 -5.56 9.98 2.00
N ASP A 189 -6.87 9.92 2.14
CA ASP A 189 -7.74 11.10 2.14
C ASP A 189 -7.84 11.78 3.50
N ILE A 190 -8.19 13.06 3.49
CA ILE A 190 -8.51 13.85 4.68
C ILE A 190 -10.03 14.07 4.73
N GLN A 191 -10.63 13.85 5.89
CA GLN A 191 -12.08 13.95 6.10
C GLN A 191 -12.39 14.89 7.26
N GLU A 192 -13.59 15.46 7.27
CA GLU A 192 -14.13 16.16 8.44
C GLU A 192 -14.49 15.13 9.53
N SER A 193 -14.25 15.46 10.81
CA SER A 193 -14.64 14.62 11.95
C SER A 193 -16.14 14.75 12.31
N SER A 194 -16.82 15.75 11.73
CA SER A 194 -18.21 16.07 12.00
C SER A 194 -18.93 16.50 10.72
N ASP A 195 -20.26 16.41 10.71
CA ASP A 195 -21.09 16.87 9.59
C ASP A 195 -21.06 18.41 9.55
N THR A 196 -20.26 18.95 8.63
CA THR A 196 -20.11 20.40 8.41
C THR A 196 -20.78 20.84 7.12
N GLN A 197 -20.96 19.91 6.18
CA GLN A 197 -21.59 20.18 4.88
C GLN A 197 -23.12 20.13 4.95
N ASN A 198 -23.67 19.51 6.00
CA ASN A 198 -25.10 19.28 6.23
C ASN A 198 -25.74 18.63 5.00
N ASN A 199 -25.12 17.58 4.47
CA ASN A 199 -25.58 16.97 3.22
C ASN A 199 -25.90 15.48 3.34
N ASP A 200 -25.83 14.88 4.54
CA ASP A 200 -26.01 13.44 4.73
C ASP A 200 -25.06 12.61 3.83
N GLY A 201 -23.81 13.09 3.70
CA GLY A 201 -22.63 12.37 3.20
C GLY A 201 -21.84 11.72 4.35
N ILE A 202 -20.92 10.80 4.03
CA ILE A 202 -19.87 10.37 5.00
C ILE A 202 -18.53 10.98 4.63
N TYR A 203 -18.25 11.07 3.33
CA TYR A 203 -16.93 11.45 2.82
C TYR A 203 -16.86 12.97 2.60
N GLU A 204 -17.01 13.72 3.68
CA GLU A 204 -16.86 15.19 3.66
C GLU A 204 -15.37 15.53 3.65
N ARG A 205 -14.91 16.22 2.60
CA ARG A 205 -13.52 16.67 2.51
C ARG A 205 -13.42 18.12 3.00
N PRO A 206 -12.36 18.50 3.72
CA PRO A 206 -12.14 19.88 4.09
C PRO A 206 -11.73 20.74 2.88
N SER A 207 -11.63 22.05 3.12
CA SER A 207 -11.03 22.98 2.17
C SER A 207 -9.57 23.25 2.49
N LEU A 208 -8.79 23.66 1.49
CA LEU A 208 -7.43 24.10 1.66
C LEU A 208 -7.37 25.57 2.10
N THR A 209 -6.33 25.91 2.86
CA THR A 209 -6.02 27.29 3.27
C THR A 209 -5.05 27.99 2.31
N GLY A 210 -4.46 27.24 1.38
CA GLY A 210 -3.36 27.68 0.50
C GLY A 210 -1.96 27.42 1.07
N GLN A 211 -1.84 26.91 2.30
CA GLN A 211 -0.55 26.47 2.83
C GLN A 211 -0.09 25.15 2.21
N LYS A 212 1.23 24.88 2.31
CA LYS A 212 1.80 23.59 1.89
C LYS A 212 1.31 22.48 2.81
N ILE A 213 0.81 21.39 2.23
CA ILE A 213 0.38 20.18 2.95
C ILE A 213 1.57 19.44 3.58
N SER A 214 2.73 19.45 2.91
CA SER A 214 3.93 18.79 3.40
C SER A 214 4.63 19.58 4.50
N VAL A 215 5.14 18.89 5.52
CA VAL A 215 6.13 19.42 6.47
C VAL A 215 7.54 18.99 6.07
N ALA A 216 8.55 19.79 6.46
CA ALA A 216 9.95 19.49 6.17
C ALA A 216 10.46 18.24 6.93
N ASN A 217 10.08 18.12 8.21
CA ASN A 217 10.47 17.01 9.08
C ASN A 217 9.22 16.32 9.59
N ARG A 218 8.90 15.15 9.02
CA ARG A 218 7.78 14.34 9.48
C ARG A 218 8.12 13.67 10.81
N SER A 219 7.17 13.66 11.73
CA SER A 219 7.25 12.91 12.99
C SER A 219 5.90 12.26 13.30
N PRO A 220 5.84 11.30 14.24
CA PRO A 220 4.56 10.77 14.71
C PRO A 220 3.62 11.85 15.29
N SER A 221 4.14 12.97 15.81
CA SER A 221 3.31 14.07 16.33
C SER A 221 2.89 15.09 15.26
N GLN A 222 3.52 15.06 14.08
CA GLN A 222 3.21 15.97 12.98
C GLN A 222 3.64 15.33 11.65
N TRP A 223 2.73 14.58 11.03
CA TRP A 223 3.01 13.90 9.76
C TRP A 223 2.84 14.81 8.54
N PHE A 224 1.88 15.74 8.62
CA PHE A 224 1.59 16.74 7.60
C PHE A 224 1.21 18.07 8.26
N ASN A 225 1.11 19.13 7.45
CA ASN A 225 0.73 20.45 7.93
C ASN A 225 -0.79 20.48 8.12
N THR A 226 -1.23 20.40 9.37
CA THR A 226 -2.65 20.44 9.73
C THR A 226 -3.30 21.78 9.37
N ASP A 227 -2.54 22.88 9.41
CA ASP A 227 -3.01 24.23 9.07
C ASP A 227 -3.23 24.43 7.56
N ALA A 228 -2.88 23.43 6.73
CA ALA A 228 -3.21 23.40 5.31
C ALA A 228 -4.70 23.13 5.06
N PHE A 229 -5.42 22.65 6.08
CA PHE A 229 -6.82 22.26 5.99
C PHE A 229 -7.70 23.13 6.89
N ARG A 230 -8.92 23.41 6.44
CA ARG A 230 -9.94 24.13 7.19
C ARG A 230 -11.32 23.53 6.91
N PRO A 231 -12.27 23.65 7.85
CA PRO A 231 -13.61 23.10 7.66
C PRO A 231 -14.33 23.64 6.42
N SER A 232 -15.12 22.80 5.78
CA SER A 232 -15.96 23.09 4.61
C SER A 232 -17.43 23.30 5.01
N ILE A 233 -17.74 24.47 5.55
CA ILE A 233 -19.07 24.73 6.14
C ILE A 233 -20.12 24.98 5.05
N LEU A 234 -21.11 24.10 4.97
CA LEU A 234 -22.25 24.17 4.03
C LEU A 234 -21.84 24.28 2.55
N VAL A 235 -20.63 23.85 2.22
CA VAL A 235 -20.08 23.81 0.86
C VAL A 235 -19.26 22.53 0.69
N TYR A 236 -19.08 22.07 -0.54
CA TYR A 236 -18.12 21.00 -0.80
C TYR A 236 -16.70 21.52 -0.57
N GLY A 237 -15.85 20.72 0.08
CA GLY A 237 -14.43 21.05 0.22
C GLY A 237 -13.68 20.97 -1.09
N ASP A 238 -12.64 21.80 -1.21
CA ASP A 238 -11.76 21.90 -2.38
C ASP A 238 -10.44 21.12 -2.24
N SER A 239 -10.20 20.45 -1.11
CA SER A 239 -9.06 19.54 -0.98
C SER A 239 -9.18 18.42 -2.02
N PRO A 240 -8.12 18.11 -2.79
CA PRO A 240 -8.15 16.98 -3.71
C PRO A 240 -8.25 15.68 -2.91
N ARG A 241 -8.70 14.62 -3.57
CA ARG A 241 -8.75 13.28 -2.97
C ARG A 241 -7.33 12.77 -2.74
N ASN A 242 -7.10 12.14 -1.60
CA ASN A 242 -5.83 11.51 -1.22
C ASN A 242 -4.60 12.45 -1.24
N PRO A 243 -4.66 13.64 -0.60
CA PRO A 243 -3.60 14.65 -0.71
C PRO A 243 -2.33 14.31 0.10
N VAL A 244 -2.42 13.39 1.06
CA VAL A 244 -1.30 13.06 1.97
C VAL A 244 -0.81 11.65 1.70
N VAL A 245 0.51 11.45 1.74
CA VAL A 245 1.15 10.13 1.64
C VAL A 245 1.55 9.65 3.05
N GLY A 246 1.08 8.47 3.42
CA GLY A 246 1.35 7.83 4.71
C GLY A 246 2.81 7.38 4.91
N PRO A 247 3.12 6.75 6.06
CA PRO A 247 4.42 6.12 6.29
C PRO A 247 4.70 4.98 5.31
N GLY A 248 5.98 4.83 4.95
CA GLY A 248 6.44 3.69 4.17
C GLY A 248 6.71 2.45 5.02
N ARG A 249 6.90 1.31 4.35
CA ARG A 249 7.30 0.05 4.97
C ARG A 249 8.82 -0.14 4.85
N HIS A 250 9.45 -0.53 5.95
CA HIS A 250 10.89 -0.81 6.01
C HIS A 250 11.13 -2.13 6.73
N GLU A 251 11.11 -3.23 5.99
CA GLU A 251 11.15 -4.57 6.57
C GLU A 251 12.42 -5.31 6.19
N PHE A 252 13.02 -5.93 7.20
CA PHE A 252 14.25 -6.69 7.10
C PHE A 252 14.04 -8.03 7.78
N GLU A 253 13.78 -9.05 6.96
CA GLU A 253 13.68 -10.44 7.41
C GLU A 253 15.02 -11.11 7.16
N LEU A 254 15.72 -11.46 8.23
CA LEU A 254 17.07 -12.02 8.15
C LEU A 254 17.09 -13.43 8.72
N SER A 255 17.89 -14.32 8.14
CA SER A 255 18.10 -15.65 8.66
C SER A 255 19.58 -16.03 8.64
N LEU A 256 20.03 -16.58 9.76
CA LEU A 256 21.36 -17.13 9.93
C LEU A 256 21.23 -18.64 10.12
N GLY A 257 21.77 -19.38 9.16
CA GLY A 257 21.84 -20.83 9.20
C GLY A 257 23.26 -21.30 9.51
N LYS A 258 23.37 -22.37 10.28
CA LYS A 258 24.62 -23.05 10.57
C LYS A 258 24.42 -24.55 10.42
N ARG A 259 25.26 -25.17 9.58
CA ARG A 259 25.32 -26.62 9.40
C ARG A 259 26.56 -27.18 10.06
N PHE A 260 26.35 -28.08 11.02
CA PHE A 260 27.39 -28.88 11.65
C PHE A 260 27.38 -30.28 11.01
N LYS A 261 28.51 -30.71 10.47
CA LYS A 261 28.72 -32.12 10.12
C LYS A 261 28.98 -32.91 11.40
N MET A 262 28.40 -34.09 11.53
CA MET A 262 28.61 -34.92 12.73
C MET A 262 30.00 -35.55 12.72
N PRO A 263 30.69 -35.62 13.87
CA PRO A 263 32.06 -36.13 13.95
C PRO A 263 32.17 -37.64 13.68
N TYR A 264 31.09 -38.40 13.90
CA TYR A 264 31.08 -39.86 13.80
C TYR A 264 30.41 -40.40 12.53
N ASN A 265 29.71 -39.54 11.76
CA ASN A 265 29.15 -39.89 10.47
C ASN A 265 28.96 -38.63 9.61
N GLU A 266 29.70 -38.53 8.52
CA GLU A 266 29.67 -37.36 7.64
C GLU A 266 28.38 -37.21 6.81
N ASN A 267 27.56 -38.26 6.73
CA ASN A 267 26.21 -38.19 6.17
C ASN A 267 25.20 -37.57 7.15
N HIS A 268 25.52 -37.56 8.44
CA HIS A 268 24.67 -36.94 9.45
C HIS A 268 25.03 -35.45 9.61
N SER A 269 24.01 -34.60 9.79
CA SER A 269 24.22 -33.17 10.04
C SER A 269 23.19 -32.58 11.00
N LEU A 270 23.64 -31.63 11.81
CA LEU A 270 22.76 -30.78 12.62
C LEU A 270 22.70 -29.40 11.96
N GLN A 271 21.49 -28.93 11.74
CA GLN A 271 21.20 -27.64 11.15
C GLN A 271 20.54 -26.77 12.20
N PHE A 272 21.21 -25.70 12.57
CA PHE A 272 20.64 -24.64 13.38
C PHE A 272 20.24 -23.49 12.47
N ARG A 273 19.07 -22.90 12.71
CA ARG A 273 18.57 -21.72 12.03
C ARG A 273 18.06 -20.72 13.05
N ALA A 274 18.48 -19.47 12.91
CA ALA A 274 17.88 -18.33 13.58
C ALA A 274 17.21 -17.45 12.51
N GLU A 275 15.97 -17.05 12.75
CA GLU A 275 15.18 -16.17 11.88
C GLU A 275 14.79 -14.92 12.69
N PHE A 276 14.92 -13.77 12.05
CA PHE A 276 14.72 -12.45 12.63
C PHE A 276 13.72 -11.71 11.73
N PHE A 277 12.46 -11.66 12.13
CA PHE A 277 11.44 -10.86 11.46
C PHE A 277 11.49 -9.44 12.01
N ASN A 278 11.49 -8.43 11.12
CA ASN A 278 11.80 -7.05 11.50
C ASN A 278 13.10 -6.96 12.32
N ALA A 279 14.21 -7.45 11.76
CA ALA A 279 15.48 -7.67 12.46
C ALA A 279 16.01 -6.41 13.17
N PHE A 280 15.81 -5.22 12.59
CA PHE A 280 16.23 -3.95 13.16
C PHE A 280 15.22 -3.31 14.12
N ASN A 281 14.07 -3.96 14.34
CA ASN A 281 12.99 -3.47 15.18
C ASN A 281 12.57 -2.03 14.79
N THR A 282 12.53 -1.76 13.48
CA THR A 282 12.09 -0.46 12.95
C THR A 282 10.56 -0.39 13.08
N PRO A 283 10.00 0.63 13.75
CA PRO A 283 8.55 0.77 13.86
C PRO A 283 7.89 0.89 12.50
N GLN A 284 6.86 0.09 12.24
CA GLN A 284 6.03 0.21 11.03
C GLN A 284 4.78 1.02 11.40
N PHE A 285 4.86 2.32 11.22
CA PHE A 285 3.78 3.23 11.59
C PHE A 285 2.52 3.02 10.78
N ALA A 286 1.36 3.14 11.42
CA ALA A 286 0.08 3.27 10.73
C ALA A 286 -0.06 4.66 10.10
N ASN A 287 -1.07 4.84 9.25
CA ASN A 287 -1.41 6.17 8.76
C ASN A 287 -1.74 7.10 9.93
N PRO A 288 -1.38 8.40 9.82
CA PRO A 288 -1.80 9.39 10.79
C PRO A 288 -3.32 9.53 10.80
N ASP A 289 -3.86 10.08 11.88
CA ASP A 289 -5.25 10.45 11.93
C ASP A 289 -5.56 11.49 10.84
N ARG A 290 -6.70 11.27 10.18
CA ARG A 290 -7.13 11.99 8.97
C ARG A 290 -8.39 12.82 9.18
N PHE A 291 -8.92 12.89 10.40
CA PHE A 291 -10.19 13.54 10.69
C PHE A 291 -9.97 14.96 11.23
N LEU A 292 -10.16 15.94 10.35
CA LEU A 292 -10.09 17.36 10.71
C LEU A 292 -11.16 17.68 11.76
N GLY A 293 -10.74 18.29 12.86
CA GLY A 293 -11.62 18.71 13.95
C GLY A 293 -11.58 17.81 15.18
N ASP A 294 -10.84 16.70 15.14
CA ASP A 294 -10.50 15.94 16.34
C ASP A 294 -9.15 16.35 16.95
N GLY A 295 -8.80 15.75 18.09
CA GLY A 295 -7.58 16.10 18.84
C GLY A 295 -6.29 15.47 18.29
N ASP A 296 -6.38 14.46 17.43
CA ASP A 296 -5.25 13.68 16.94
C ASP A 296 -4.94 13.89 15.46
N PHE A 297 -5.72 14.72 14.77
CA PHE A 297 -5.53 15.11 13.38
C PHE A 297 -4.05 15.37 13.03
N GLY A 298 -3.52 14.61 12.08
CA GLY A 298 -2.13 14.69 11.64
C GLY A 298 -1.10 13.93 12.48
N LYS A 299 -1.54 13.22 13.53
CA LYS A 299 -0.68 12.41 14.41
C LYS A 299 -0.82 10.92 14.14
N ILE A 300 0.26 10.18 14.36
CA ILE A 300 0.30 8.73 14.31
C ILE A 300 0.22 8.20 15.74
N THR A 301 -0.83 7.43 16.03
CA THR A 301 -1.10 6.88 17.37
C THR A 301 -0.89 5.37 17.46
N SER A 302 -0.57 4.71 16.33
CA SER A 302 -0.44 3.24 16.26
C SER A 302 0.59 2.78 15.22
N THR A 303 0.87 1.47 15.26
CA THR A 303 1.69 0.75 14.28
C THR A 303 0.82 -0.27 13.54
N SER A 304 1.17 -0.58 12.30
CA SER A 304 0.40 -1.50 11.44
C SER A 304 0.93 -2.93 11.41
N PHE A 305 2.13 -3.18 11.94
CA PHE A 305 2.77 -4.49 11.90
C PHE A 305 3.41 -4.85 13.25
N PRO A 306 3.59 -6.15 13.53
CA PRO A 306 4.28 -6.61 14.74
C PRO A 306 5.70 -6.04 14.87
N ASN A 307 6.15 -5.97 16.12
CA ASN A 307 7.55 -5.70 16.46
C ASN A 307 8.43 -6.90 16.08
N ARG A 308 9.74 -6.79 16.35
CA ARG A 308 10.70 -7.86 16.06
C ARG A 308 10.30 -9.20 16.66
N GLU A 309 10.32 -10.23 15.83
CA GLU A 309 10.12 -11.63 16.23
C GLU A 309 11.37 -12.45 15.92
N LEU A 310 11.68 -13.39 16.83
CA LEU A 310 12.84 -14.27 16.75
C LEU A 310 12.36 -15.72 16.75
N GLN A 311 12.77 -16.49 15.74
CA GLN A 311 12.48 -17.92 15.69
C GLN A 311 13.79 -18.72 15.60
N PHE A 312 13.82 -19.84 16.32
CA PHE A 312 14.97 -20.73 16.35
C PHE A 312 14.53 -22.13 15.96
N GLY A 313 15.25 -22.72 15.00
CA GLY A 313 15.00 -24.06 14.50
C GLY A 313 16.24 -24.93 14.66
N LEU A 314 16.03 -26.17 15.10
CA LEU A 314 17.06 -27.20 15.14
C LEU A 314 16.56 -28.43 14.38
N LYS A 315 17.35 -28.89 13.41
CA LYS A 315 17.04 -30.07 12.60
C LYS A 315 18.23 -31.00 12.53
N TYR A 316 18.01 -32.27 12.89
CA TYR A 316 18.97 -33.34 12.67
C TYR A 316 18.63 -34.09 11.37
N ARG A 317 19.63 -34.38 10.56
CA ARG A 317 19.53 -35.22 9.36
C ARG A 317 20.46 -36.41 9.54
N PHE A 318 19.92 -37.59 9.25
CA PHE A 318 20.58 -38.89 9.25
C PHE A 318 20.52 -39.51 7.86
#